data_AF-A0A923NSE2-F1
#
_entry.id   AF-A0A923NSE2-F1
#
_cell.length_a   1.000
_cell.length_b   1.000
_cell.length_c   1.000
_cell.angle_alpha   90.00
_cell.angle_beta   90.00
_cell.angle_gamma   90.00
#
_symmetry.space_group_name_H-M   'P 1'
#
loop_
_entity.id
_entity.type
_entity.pdbx_description
1 polymer ?
#
loop_
_entity_poly.entity_id
_entity_poly.type
_entity_poly.pdbx_seq_one_letter_code
_entity_poly.pdbx_strand_id
1 'polypeptide(L)'
;MERRGFTVRVYNDLFRKKNIKQFNPNLEIAYWSYDGDTENKRVSKANRTYRAGAADLQKAGFRLLNYNSHYLYFVPSRKNCTGENRRYMVRDLKKNWDLCVWDSDRGRKLSSKDGVIGSAISVWGEGFRRSVRRKDLPPSCAALPGNDAEAIGSSRSREDAGEISDTDVRDI
;
A
#
# COMPACT_ATOMS: atom_id res chain seq x y z
N MET A 1 18.55 10.27 8.18
CA MET A 1 17.56 9.86 9.21
C MET A 1 18.21 9.01 10.29
N GLU A 2 18.91 7.93 9.94
CA GLU A 2 19.58 7.07 10.92
C GLU A 2 20.65 7.78 11.76
N ARG A 3 21.48 8.65 11.15
CA ARG A 3 22.44 9.51 11.89
C ARG A 3 21.79 10.44 12.93
N ARG A 4 20.46 10.61 12.87
CA ARG A 4 19.67 11.41 13.81
C ARG A 4 18.88 10.53 14.80
N GLY A 5 19.15 9.22 14.85
CA GLY A 5 18.49 8.27 15.74
C GLY A 5 17.12 7.76 15.27
N PHE A 6 16.72 8.04 14.02
CA PHE A 6 15.43 7.58 13.50
C PHE A 6 15.55 6.26 12.73
N THR A 7 14.65 5.33 13.02
CA THR A 7 14.39 4.16 12.18
C THR A 7 13.61 4.57 10.94
N VAL A 8 14.08 4.16 9.77
CA VAL A 8 13.44 4.46 8.50
C VAL A 8 12.53 3.32 8.09
N ARG A 9 11.27 3.65 7.78
CA ARG A 9 10.28 2.75 7.18
C ARG A 9 10.04 3.09 5.72
N VAL A 10 9.93 2.08 4.88
CA VAL A 10 9.67 2.23 3.45
C VAL A 10 8.68 1.20 2.94
N TYR A 11 7.92 1.55 1.90
CA TYR A 11 7.12 0.57 1.17
C TYR A 11 7.99 -0.36 0.31
N ASN A 12 7.49 -1.56 0.02
CA ASN A 12 8.25 -2.63 -0.62
C ASN A 12 8.43 -2.48 -2.15
N ASP A 13 7.85 -1.46 -2.79
CA ASP A 13 7.72 -1.33 -4.25
C ASP A 13 9.02 -1.40 -5.04
N LEU A 14 10.12 -0.86 -4.48
CA LEU A 14 11.43 -0.81 -5.15
C LEU A 14 12.30 -2.05 -4.87
N PHE A 15 11.87 -2.93 -3.95
CA PHE A 15 12.61 -4.13 -3.61
C PHE A 15 12.36 -5.22 -4.65
N ARG A 16 13.45 -5.62 -5.32
CA ARG A 16 13.49 -6.66 -6.34
C ARG A 16 14.41 -7.79 -5.87
N LYS A 17 14.16 -9.01 -6.33
CA LYS A 17 14.99 -10.17 -5.98
C LYS A 17 16.48 -9.93 -6.28
N LYS A 18 16.77 -9.18 -7.35
CA LYS A 18 18.14 -8.87 -7.80
C LYS A 18 18.86 -7.75 -7.04
N ASN A 19 18.13 -6.80 -6.43
CA ASN A 19 18.72 -5.62 -5.78
C ASN A 19 18.58 -5.63 -4.25
N ILE A 20 17.93 -6.65 -3.69
CA ILE A 20 17.63 -6.75 -2.26
C ILE A 20 18.85 -6.52 -1.34
N LYS A 21 20.04 -6.99 -1.75
CA LYS A 21 21.29 -6.85 -0.99
C LYS A 21 21.96 -5.46 -1.10
N GLN A 22 21.44 -4.59 -1.98
CA GLN A 22 21.98 -3.25 -2.20
C GLN A 22 21.39 -2.21 -1.23
N PHE A 23 20.27 -2.54 -0.58
CA PHE A 23 19.62 -1.66 0.37
C PHE A 23 20.24 -1.80 1.77
N ASN A 24 20.14 -0.73 2.56
CA ASN A 24 20.54 -0.74 3.95
C ASN A 24 19.68 -1.74 4.76
N PRO A 25 20.28 -2.75 5.42
CA PRO A 25 19.53 -3.78 6.13
C PRO A 25 18.77 -3.26 7.37
N ASN A 26 19.07 -2.05 7.86
CA ASN A 26 18.38 -1.46 9.01
C ASN A 26 16.99 -0.90 8.68
N LEU A 27 16.65 -0.81 7.39
CA LEU A 27 15.32 -0.40 6.93
C LEU A 27 14.23 -1.35 7.47
N GLU A 28 13.13 -0.78 7.93
CA GLU A 28 11.90 -1.51 8.20
C GLU A 28 10.98 -1.43 6.97
N ILE A 29 10.44 -2.57 6.55
CA ILE A 29 9.64 -2.64 5.32
C ILE A 29 8.16 -2.74 5.67
N ALA A 30 7.38 -1.73 5.27
CA ALA A 30 5.92 -1.77 5.26
C ALA A 30 5.47 -2.53 4.01
N TYR A 31 5.26 -3.84 4.14
CA TYR A 31 4.96 -4.71 3.01
C TYR A 31 3.45 -4.78 2.76
N TRP A 32 2.96 -4.17 1.68
CA TRP A 32 1.53 -4.03 1.44
C TRP A 32 0.99 -4.94 0.33
N SER A 33 1.72 -5.10 -0.77
CA SER A 33 1.30 -5.94 -1.90
C SER A 33 2.51 -6.44 -2.69
N TYR A 34 2.40 -7.67 -3.23
CA TYR A 34 3.45 -8.25 -4.06
C TYR A 34 3.44 -7.66 -5.49
N ASP A 35 2.25 -7.52 -6.07
CA ASP A 35 2.04 -7.00 -7.42
C ASP A 35 1.56 -5.55 -7.46
N GLY A 36 1.38 -4.91 -6.31
CA GLY A 36 0.85 -3.55 -6.23
C GLY A 36 -0.65 -3.48 -6.53
N ASP A 37 -1.38 -4.58 -6.30
CA ASP A 37 -2.82 -4.73 -6.50
C ASP A 37 -3.33 -4.27 -7.87
N THR A 38 -2.48 -4.40 -8.89
CA THR A 38 -2.86 -4.07 -10.27
C THR A 38 -3.93 -5.04 -10.79
N GLU A 39 -4.97 -4.51 -11.41
CA GLU A 39 -5.99 -5.31 -12.11
C GLU A 39 -5.44 -5.94 -13.39
N ASN A 40 -4.34 -5.43 -13.93
CA ASN A 40 -3.72 -5.96 -15.14
C ASN A 40 -2.91 -7.22 -14.84
N LYS A 41 -3.44 -8.37 -15.27
CA LYS A 41 -2.81 -9.69 -15.07
C LYS A 41 -1.38 -9.79 -15.63
N ARG A 42 -1.07 -9.13 -16.75
CA ARG A 42 0.29 -9.13 -17.33
C ARG A 42 1.26 -8.36 -16.43
N VAL A 43 0.84 -7.19 -15.94
CA VAL A 43 1.62 -6.38 -14.99
C VAL A 43 1.80 -7.13 -13.67
N SER A 44 0.73 -7.75 -13.14
CA SER A 44 0.81 -8.58 -11.93
C SER A 44 1.83 -9.72 -12.07
N LYS A 45 1.78 -10.47 -13.19
CA LYS A 45 2.73 -11.54 -13.48
C LYS A 45 4.16 -11.02 -13.61
N ALA A 46 4.36 -9.89 -14.28
CA ALA A 46 5.67 -9.26 -14.39
C ALA A 46 6.18 -8.88 -12.99
N ASN A 47 5.39 -8.14 -12.21
CA ASN A 47 5.73 -7.68 -10.86
C ASN A 47 6.17 -8.84 -9.96
N ARG A 48 5.42 -9.94 -9.94
CA ARG A 48 5.75 -11.14 -9.13
C ARG A 48 7.00 -11.87 -9.60
N THR A 49 7.37 -11.73 -10.88
CA THR A 49 8.63 -12.27 -11.40
C THR A 49 9.81 -11.53 -10.80
N TYR A 50 9.80 -10.19 -10.79
CA TYR A 50 10.98 -9.39 -10.45
C TYR A 50 10.99 -8.78 -9.04
N ARG A 51 9.84 -8.40 -8.45
CA ARG A 51 9.76 -7.86 -7.09
C ARG A 51 10.13 -8.93 -6.07
N ALA A 52 10.65 -8.50 -4.92
CA ALA A 52 10.89 -9.39 -3.79
C ALA A 52 9.57 -9.67 -3.05
N GLY A 53 9.29 -10.93 -2.73
CA GLY A 53 8.21 -11.29 -1.83
C GLY A 53 8.55 -11.00 -0.37
N ALA A 54 7.56 -11.07 0.54
CA ALA A 54 7.83 -10.90 1.97
C ALA A 54 8.84 -11.95 2.50
N ALA A 55 8.75 -13.19 2.02
CA ALA A 55 9.70 -14.25 2.38
C ALA A 55 11.14 -13.96 1.90
N ASP A 56 11.30 -13.34 0.72
CA ASP A 56 12.61 -12.94 0.21
C ASP A 56 13.25 -11.86 1.10
N LEU A 57 12.44 -10.89 1.54
CA LEU A 57 12.85 -9.81 2.45
C LEU A 57 13.18 -10.33 3.86
N GLN A 58 12.36 -11.22 4.41
CA GLN A 58 12.62 -11.89 5.69
C GLN A 58 13.94 -12.67 5.63
N LYS A 59 14.17 -13.44 4.56
CA LYS A 59 15.41 -14.20 4.34
C LYS A 59 16.64 -13.29 4.19
N ALA A 60 16.46 -12.09 3.65
CA ALA A 60 17.52 -11.10 3.53
C ALA A 60 17.80 -10.33 4.85
N GLY A 61 17.05 -10.61 5.93
CA GLY A 61 17.27 -10.03 7.25
C GLY A 61 16.51 -8.72 7.50
N PHE A 62 15.62 -8.31 6.60
CA PHE A 62 14.79 -7.12 6.82
C PHE A 62 13.74 -7.37 7.88
N ARG A 63 13.44 -6.31 8.65
CA ARG A 63 12.30 -6.29 9.57
C ARG A 63 11.03 -5.87 8.82
N LEU A 64 9.97 -6.66 8.96
CA LEU A 64 8.74 -6.49 8.19
C LEU A 64 7.58 -6.01 9.07
N LEU A 65 6.86 -5.00 8.62
CA LEU A 65 5.49 -4.76 9.04
C LEU A 65 4.54 -5.30 7.97
N ASN A 66 3.63 -6.18 8.36
CA ASN A 66 2.63 -6.72 7.45
C ASN A 66 1.49 -5.71 7.26
N TYR A 67 1.38 -5.17 6.05
CA TYR A 67 0.38 -4.19 5.62
C TYR A 67 -0.60 -4.82 4.61
N ASN A 68 -0.69 -6.16 4.53
CA ASN A 68 -1.51 -6.91 3.56
C ASN A 68 -2.80 -6.17 3.18
N SER A 69 -2.80 -5.60 1.99
CA SER A 69 -3.83 -4.68 1.54
C SER A 69 -5.22 -5.30 1.53
N HIS A 70 -5.34 -6.59 1.23
CA HIS A 70 -6.62 -7.28 1.18
C HIS A 70 -7.36 -7.23 2.53
N TYR A 71 -6.63 -7.39 3.64
CA TYR A 71 -7.21 -7.48 4.97
C TYR A 71 -7.08 -6.19 5.78
N LEU A 72 -6.02 -5.41 5.52
CA LEU A 72 -5.59 -4.31 6.38
C LEU A 72 -5.77 -2.93 5.74
N TYR A 73 -6.16 -2.83 4.47
CA TYR A 73 -6.48 -1.55 3.85
C TYR A 73 -7.99 -1.29 3.91
N PHE A 74 -8.34 -0.04 4.19
CA PHE A 74 -9.70 0.44 4.15
C PHE A 74 -9.78 1.79 3.45
N VAL A 75 -10.59 1.89 2.41
CA VAL A 75 -10.86 3.14 1.69
C VAL A 75 -12.30 3.57 2.00
N PRO A 76 -12.55 4.47 2.97
CA PRO A 76 -13.91 4.79 3.39
C PRO A 76 -14.78 5.32 2.23
N SER A 77 -15.96 4.75 2.05
CA SER A 77 -16.96 5.17 1.07
C SER A 77 -18.38 4.89 1.59
N ARG A 78 -19.39 5.56 1.02
CA ARG A 78 -20.78 5.26 1.37
C ARG A 78 -21.16 3.79 1.14
N LYS A 79 -20.51 3.12 0.18
CA LYS A 79 -20.77 1.72 -0.15
C LYS A 79 -20.21 0.78 0.90
N ASN A 80 -18.98 0.97 1.37
CA ASN A 80 -18.32 0.04 2.31
C ASN A 80 -18.41 0.44 3.79
N CYS A 81 -18.85 1.66 4.11
CA CYS A 81 -19.11 2.09 5.49
C CYS A 81 -20.50 1.65 6.02
N THR A 82 -21.20 0.68 5.40
CA THR A 82 -22.45 0.14 5.95
C THR A 82 -22.18 -0.75 7.16
N GLY A 83 -23.16 -0.91 8.06
CA GLY A 83 -23.01 -1.80 9.21
C GLY A 83 -22.73 -3.26 8.83
N GLU A 84 -23.32 -3.72 7.73
CA GLU A 84 -23.11 -5.07 7.19
C GLU A 84 -21.69 -5.28 6.66
N ASN A 85 -21.19 -4.35 5.83
CA ASN A 85 -19.84 -4.45 5.26
C ASN A 85 -18.77 -4.41 6.35
N ARG A 86 -18.92 -3.54 7.36
CA ARG A 86 -18.00 -3.52 8.51
C ARG A 86 -18.01 -4.84 9.28
N ARG A 87 -19.19 -5.42 9.54
CA ARG A 87 -19.29 -6.73 10.22
C ARG A 87 -18.66 -7.85 9.39
N TYR A 88 -18.85 -7.81 8.07
CA TYR A 88 -18.21 -8.76 7.16
C TYR A 88 -16.69 -8.64 7.24
N MET A 89 -16.12 -7.44 7.09
CA MET A 89 -14.68 -7.21 7.15
C MET A 89 -14.05 -7.72 8.47
N VAL A 90 -14.66 -7.40 9.62
CA VAL A 90 -14.15 -7.85 10.93
C VAL A 90 -14.20 -9.36 11.06
N ARG A 91 -15.29 -9.99 10.61
CA ARG A 91 -15.44 -11.45 10.64
C ARG A 91 -14.43 -12.14 9.72
N ASP A 92 -14.23 -11.60 8.53
CA ASP A 92 -13.31 -12.15 7.54
C ASP A 92 -11.85 -12.05 8.00
N LEU A 93 -11.45 -10.88 8.52
CA LEU A 93 -10.15 -10.68 9.16
C LEU A 93 -9.91 -11.70 10.29
N LYS A 94 -10.89 -11.88 11.19
CA LYS A 94 -10.77 -12.82 12.31
C LYS A 94 -10.67 -14.28 11.89
N LYS A 95 -11.29 -14.64 10.75
CA LYS A 95 -11.35 -16.03 10.28
C LYS A 95 -10.14 -16.40 9.44
N ASN A 96 -9.70 -15.50 8.57
CA ASN A 96 -8.82 -15.84 7.45
C ASN A 96 -7.43 -15.18 7.53
N TRP A 97 -7.24 -14.20 8.41
CA TRP A 97 -5.97 -13.49 8.52
C TRP A 97 -5.21 -13.81 9.83
N ASP A 98 -3.91 -13.99 9.67
CA ASP A 98 -2.93 -13.99 10.75
C ASP A 98 -1.69 -13.21 10.29
N LEU A 99 -0.77 -12.91 11.22
CA LEU A 99 0.40 -12.08 10.94
C LEU A 99 1.30 -12.61 9.81
N CYS A 100 1.26 -13.91 9.50
CA CYS A 100 2.04 -14.53 8.44
C CYS A 100 1.36 -14.44 7.06
N VAL A 101 0.09 -14.04 6.97
CA VAL A 101 -0.65 -13.90 5.69
C VAL A 101 -0.31 -12.55 5.03
N TRP A 102 0.47 -12.58 3.95
CA TRP A 102 1.03 -11.36 3.33
C TRP A 102 0.69 -11.18 1.84
N ASP A 103 0.38 -12.25 1.10
CA ASP A 103 0.12 -12.21 -0.35
C ASP A 103 -1.39 -12.15 -0.64
N SER A 104 -2.03 -11.04 -0.23
CA SER A 104 -3.48 -10.86 -0.33
C SER A 104 -4.23 -12.02 0.36
N ASP A 105 -5.23 -12.61 -0.30
CA ASP A 105 -5.98 -13.82 0.08
C ASP A 105 -5.49 -15.08 -0.67
N ARG A 106 -4.36 -15.03 -1.38
CA ARG A 106 -3.89 -16.11 -2.28
C ARG A 106 -3.24 -17.30 -1.57
N GLY A 107 -3.36 -17.39 -0.25
CA GLY A 107 -2.91 -18.53 0.56
C GLY A 107 -1.41 -18.64 0.85
N ARG A 108 -0.55 -17.77 0.29
CA ARG A 108 0.88 -17.76 0.70
C ARG A 108 1.03 -17.15 2.08
N LYS A 109 1.80 -17.84 2.92
CA LYS A 109 2.16 -17.41 4.26
C LYS A 109 3.67 -17.41 4.46
N LEU A 110 4.16 -16.61 5.39
CA LEU A 110 5.52 -16.78 5.94
C LEU A 110 5.57 -18.07 6.77
N SER A 111 6.70 -18.76 6.75
CA SER A 111 6.91 -19.99 7.53
C SER A 111 7.08 -19.73 9.03
N SER A 112 7.55 -18.55 9.42
CA SER A 112 7.64 -18.11 10.81
C SER A 112 7.37 -16.60 10.92
N LYS A 113 7.13 -16.14 12.16
CA LYS A 113 6.96 -14.71 12.50
C LYS A 113 8.30 -14.00 12.69
N ASP A 114 9.43 -14.68 12.57
CA ASP A 114 10.74 -14.10 12.88
C ASP A 114 11.05 -12.93 11.95
N GLY A 115 11.45 -11.79 12.50
CA GLY A 115 11.65 -10.57 11.73
C GLY A 115 10.35 -9.88 11.27
N VAL A 116 9.16 -10.44 11.56
CA VAL A 116 7.88 -9.71 11.42
C VAL A 116 7.62 -8.96 12.71
N ILE A 117 7.80 -7.65 12.69
CA ILE A 117 7.77 -6.78 13.87
C ILE A 117 6.37 -6.22 14.17
N GLY A 118 5.38 -6.50 13.32
CA GLY A 118 3.98 -6.14 13.56
C GLY A 118 3.16 -6.02 12.28
N SER A 119 1.99 -5.39 12.42
CA SER A 119 1.10 -5.04 11.31
C SER A 119 0.48 -3.66 11.55
N ALA A 120 -0.15 -3.10 10.53
CA ALA A 120 -0.94 -1.87 10.68
C ALA A 120 -2.16 -1.89 9.77
N ILE A 121 -3.27 -1.33 10.27
CA ILE A 121 -4.44 -1.02 9.46
C ILE A 121 -4.18 0.34 8.78
N SER A 122 -4.35 0.39 7.46
CA SER A 122 -4.18 1.62 6.68
C SER A 122 -5.52 2.13 6.18
N VAL A 123 -5.87 3.36 6.56
CA VAL A 123 -7.09 4.03 6.09
C VAL A 123 -6.71 5.05 5.01
N TRP A 124 -7.16 4.84 3.78
CA TRP A 124 -6.81 5.68 2.63
C TRP A 124 -7.96 6.62 2.28
N GLY A 125 -7.63 7.90 2.07
CA GLY A 125 -8.59 8.97 1.77
C GLY A 125 -8.96 9.09 0.28
N GLU A 126 -8.73 8.06 -0.52
CA GLU A 126 -9.12 8.09 -1.94
C GLU A 126 -10.64 8.28 -2.05
N GLY A 127 -11.09 9.16 -2.93
CA GLY A 127 -12.52 9.45 -3.07
C GLY A 127 -13.10 10.40 -2.01
N PHE A 128 -12.31 10.91 -1.05
CA PHE A 128 -12.66 12.11 -0.28
C PHE A 128 -12.58 13.36 -1.18
N ARG A 129 -13.44 13.44 -2.20
CA ARG A 129 -13.64 14.69 -2.93
C ARG A 129 -14.38 15.66 -2.02
N ARG A 130 -13.68 16.73 -1.63
CA ARG A 130 -14.17 17.90 -0.89
C ARG A 130 -15.60 18.28 -1.33
N SER A 131 -16.54 18.12 -0.42
CA SER A 131 -17.63 19.09 -0.25
C SER A 131 -18.01 19.22 1.23
N VAL A 132 -17.02 19.17 2.13
CA VAL A 132 -17.26 19.68 3.47
C VAL A 132 -17.14 21.19 3.37
N ARG A 133 -18.27 21.89 3.21
CA ARG A 133 -18.28 23.34 3.36
C ARG A 133 -18.01 23.61 4.83
N ARG A 134 -17.27 24.68 5.12
CA ARG A 134 -16.88 25.05 6.50
C ARG A 134 -18.06 25.14 7.48
N LYS A 135 -19.28 25.42 6.96
CA LYS A 135 -20.55 25.44 7.70
C LYS A 135 -21.06 24.08 8.17
N ASP A 136 -20.53 22.99 7.61
CA ASP A 136 -20.97 21.61 7.86
C ASP A 136 -20.01 20.90 8.87
N LEU A 137 -19.04 21.63 9.46
CA LEU A 137 -18.14 21.13 10.51
C LEU A 137 -18.74 21.40 11.91
N PRO A 138 -18.62 20.46 12.87
CA PRO A 138 -18.98 20.75 14.26
C PRO A 138 -18.13 21.91 14.82
N PRO A 139 -18.66 22.75 15.72
CA PRO A 139 -17.98 23.94 16.23
C PRO A 139 -16.60 23.66 16.84
N SER A 140 -16.39 22.45 17.37
CA SER A 140 -15.12 21.99 17.95
C SER A 140 -13.97 21.89 16.94
N CYS A 141 -14.25 21.82 15.64
CA CYS A 141 -13.23 21.72 14.58
C CYS A 141 -13.02 23.04 13.81
N ALA A 142 -13.76 24.11 14.14
CA ALA A 142 -13.64 25.41 13.47
C ALA A 142 -12.47 26.26 14.02
N ALA A 143 -11.93 25.90 15.17
CA ALA A 143 -10.89 26.64 15.88
C ALA A 143 -9.51 25.96 15.76
N LEU A 144 -8.93 25.98 14.56
CA LEU A 144 -7.48 25.88 14.40
C LEU A 144 -7.00 27.04 13.52
N PRO A 145 -6.29 28.04 14.07
CA PRO A 145 -5.74 29.14 13.31
C PRO A 145 -4.34 28.79 12.73
N GLY A 146 -4.16 29.00 11.42
CA GLY A 146 -2.87 29.03 10.69
C GLY A 146 -2.19 27.68 10.46
N ASN A 147 -1.56 27.33 9.33
CA ASN A 147 -1.09 28.08 8.17
C ASN A 147 -1.06 27.15 6.93
N ASP A 148 -1.41 27.73 5.78
CA ASP A 148 -0.78 27.57 4.46
C ASP A 148 -0.32 26.16 4.02
N ALA A 149 -1.23 25.42 3.43
CA ALA A 149 -0.86 24.38 2.47
C ALA A 149 -0.68 25.02 1.09
N GLU A 150 0.56 25.45 0.80
CA GLU A 150 1.00 25.62 -0.59
C GLU A 150 0.71 24.31 -1.34
N ALA A 151 -0.11 24.42 -2.38
CA ALA A 151 -0.45 23.32 -3.26
C ALA A 151 0.76 22.98 -4.14
N ILE A 152 1.62 22.09 -3.67
CA ILE A 152 2.62 21.44 -4.51
C ILE A 152 1.91 20.49 -5.48
N GLY A 153 1.71 20.98 -6.71
CA GLY A 153 1.73 20.21 -7.96
C GLY A 153 0.77 19.02 -8.07
N SER A 154 -0.51 19.28 -8.31
CA SER A 154 -1.39 18.31 -8.96
C SER A 154 -1.13 18.34 -10.46
N SER A 155 -0.22 17.49 -10.95
CA SER A 155 -0.14 17.20 -12.38
C SER A 155 -1.35 16.34 -12.77
N ARG A 156 -2.40 17.01 -13.23
CA ARG A 156 -3.46 16.41 -14.04
C ARG A 156 -2.86 16.06 -15.40
N SER A 157 -2.82 14.78 -15.75
CA SER A 157 -2.80 14.38 -17.15
C SER A 157 -4.25 14.19 -17.58
N ARG A 158 -4.78 15.19 -18.28
CA ARG A 158 -5.99 15.04 -19.10
C ARG A 158 -5.65 14.19 -20.31
N GLU A 159 -6.65 13.43 -20.73
CA GLU A 159 -6.72 12.68 -21.97
C GLU A 159 -6.28 13.54 -23.16
N ASP A 160 -5.33 13.04 -23.94
CA ASP A 160 -5.31 13.25 -25.39
C ASP A 160 -5.40 11.85 -26.01
N ALA A 161 -6.53 11.61 -26.66
CA ALA A 161 -6.74 10.47 -27.51
C ALA A 161 -5.89 10.65 -28.77
N GLY A 162 -4.84 9.84 -28.89
CA GLY A 162 -4.06 9.65 -30.11
C GLY A 162 -4.04 8.15 -30.42
N GLU A 163 -4.69 7.80 -31.52
CA GLU A 163 -4.70 6.47 -32.15
C GLU A 163 -3.25 6.02 -32.41
N ILE A 164 -2.83 4.86 -31.87
CA ILE A 164 -1.53 4.24 -32.21
C ILE A 164 -1.80 3.05 -33.11
N SER A 165 -1.35 3.18 -34.36
CA SER A 165 -1.40 2.15 -35.40
C SER A 165 -0.36 1.04 -35.18
N ASP A 166 -0.65 -0.13 -35.72
CA ASP A 166 -0.05 -1.44 -35.46
C ASP A 166 1.39 -1.66 -36.02
N THR A 167 2.27 -0.64 -35.99
CA THR A 167 3.57 -0.69 -36.69
C THR A 167 4.83 -0.53 -35.82
N ASP A 168 4.74 -0.26 -34.52
CA ASP A 168 5.92 -0.01 -33.68
C ASP A 168 6.32 -1.18 -32.75
N VAL A 169 6.06 -2.43 -33.15
CA VAL A 169 6.55 -3.62 -32.44
C VAL A 169 7.56 -4.39 -33.29
N ARG A 170 8.61 -3.70 -33.75
CA ARG A 170 9.87 -4.32 -34.18
C ARG A 170 11.01 -3.36 -33.87
N ASP A 171 11.55 -3.52 -32.66
CA ASP A 171 12.96 -3.36 -32.29
C ASP A 171 13.03 -3.00 -30.80
N ILE A 172 13.23 -4.03 -29.96
CA ILE A 172 14.03 -4.11 -28.70
C ILE A 172 14.08 -5.59 -28.29
#